data_AF-A0A1M4S9W6-F1
#
_entry.id   AF-A0A1M4S9W6-F1
#
_cell.length_a   1.000
_cell.length_b   1.000
_cell.length_c   1.000
_cell.angle_alpha   90.00
_cell.angle_beta   90.00
_cell.angle_gamma   90.00
#
_symmetry.space_group_name_H-M   'P 1'
#
loop_
_entity.id
_entity.type
_entity.pdbx_description
1 polymer ?
#
loop_
_entity_poly.entity_id
_entity_poly.type
_entity_poly.pdbx_seq_one_letter_code
_entity_poly.pdbx_strand_id
1 'polypeptide(L)'
;MEKQGLIQSFEYTHELAWKTLKDFFENKGNFNIYGSRDAIREAFKNGIIINGDIWMKMILSRNLTSHTYDESTADEIVDLIINFYYDEFKKLIQKLESLKRNED
;
A
#
# COMPACT_ATOMS: atom_id res chain seq x y z
N MET A 1 -22.88 4.10 -3.75
CA MET A 1 -22.07 5.34 -3.65
C MET A 1 -20.98 5.22 -2.60
N GLU A 2 -21.26 4.71 -1.39
CA GLU A 2 -20.27 4.60 -0.31
C GLU A 2 -19.13 3.60 -0.61
N LYS A 3 -19.47 2.38 -1.07
CA LYS A 3 -18.47 1.34 -1.43
C LYS A 3 -17.48 1.82 -2.50
N GLN A 4 -17.98 2.44 -3.56
CA GLN A 4 -17.14 2.99 -4.64
C GLN A 4 -16.18 4.08 -4.14
N GLY A 5 -16.67 4.95 -3.25
CA GLY A 5 -15.83 5.98 -2.62
C GLY A 5 -14.69 5.36 -1.81
N LEU A 6 -14.98 4.33 -1.00
CA LEU A 6 -13.97 3.61 -0.22
C LEU A 6 -12.93 2.90 -1.11
N ILE A 7 -13.38 2.26 -2.19
CA ILE A 7 -12.49 1.60 -3.15
C ILE A 7 -11.58 2.61 -3.84
N GLN A 8 -12.14 3.74 -4.30
CA GLN A 8 -11.35 4.82 -4.89
C GLN A 8 -10.35 5.39 -3.88
N SER A 9 -10.75 5.49 -2.61
CA SER A 9 -9.84 5.84 -1.51
C SER A 9 -8.68 4.90 -1.35
N PHE A 10 -8.95 3.60 -1.38
CA PHE A 10 -7.92 2.59 -1.36
C PHE A 10 -6.96 2.71 -2.57
N GLU A 11 -7.48 2.92 -3.78
CA GLU A 11 -6.65 3.01 -5.00
C GLU A 11 -5.62 4.15 -4.90
N TYR A 12 -6.05 5.37 -4.58
CA TYR A 12 -5.12 6.49 -4.48
C TYR A 12 -4.20 6.37 -3.27
N THR A 13 -4.68 5.81 -2.13
CA THR A 13 -3.84 5.61 -0.95
C THR A 13 -2.75 4.58 -1.22
N HIS A 14 -3.08 3.47 -1.89
CA HIS A 14 -2.09 2.48 -2.31
C HIS A 14 -1.06 3.11 -3.28
N GLU A 15 -1.51 3.89 -4.26
CA GLU A 15 -0.63 4.58 -5.22
C GLU A 15 0.34 5.54 -4.54
N LEU A 16 -0.14 6.33 -3.58
CA LEU A 16 0.70 7.23 -2.80
C LEU A 16 1.67 6.46 -1.91
N ALA A 17 1.23 5.41 -1.22
CA ALA A 17 2.07 4.64 -0.30
C ALA A 17 3.29 4.04 -1.00
N TRP A 18 3.13 3.41 -2.17
CA TRP A 18 4.27 2.82 -2.85
C TRP A 18 5.20 3.87 -3.48
N LYS A 19 4.67 5.03 -3.91
CA LYS A 19 5.49 6.16 -4.35
C LYS A 19 6.29 6.77 -3.21
N THR A 20 5.68 6.95 -2.05
CA THR A 20 6.41 7.41 -0.84
C THR A 20 7.53 6.45 -0.47
N LEU A 21 7.30 5.13 -0.55
CA LEU A 21 8.35 4.13 -0.34
C LEU A 21 9.46 4.25 -1.38
N LYS A 22 9.11 4.45 -2.66
CA LYS A 22 10.08 4.69 -3.73
C LYS A 22 10.93 5.92 -3.42
N ASP A 23 10.32 7.06 -3.16
CA ASP A 23 11.03 8.31 -2.84
C ASP A 23 11.94 8.14 -1.61
N PHE A 24 11.47 7.44 -0.59
CA PHE A 24 12.27 7.10 0.59
C PHE A 24 13.53 6.30 0.24
N PHE A 25 13.42 5.30 -0.64
CA PHE A 25 14.57 4.48 -1.04
C PHE A 25 15.50 5.21 -2.01
N GLU A 26 14.96 6.04 -2.91
CA GLU A 26 15.75 6.88 -3.80
C GLU A 26 16.60 7.88 -3.01
N ASN A 27 16.03 8.49 -1.96
CA ASN A 27 16.78 9.34 -1.03
C ASN A 27 17.92 8.60 -0.29
N LYS A 28 17.84 7.28 -0.19
CA LYS A 28 18.88 6.42 0.38
C LYS A 28 19.81 5.80 -0.69
N GLY A 29 19.70 6.26 -1.94
CA GLY A 29 20.56 5.86 -3.05
C GLY A 29 20.10 4.60 -3.80
N ASN A 30 18.91 4.06 -3.52
CA ASN A 30 18.36 2.94 -4.26
C ASN A 30 17.36 3.42 -5.33
N PHE A 31 17.80 3.40 -6.59
CA PHE A 31 17.00 3.83 -7.75
C PHE A 31 16.39 2.65 -8.53
N ASN A 32 16.48 1.41 -8.02
CA ASN A 32 16.02 0.21 -8.70
C ASN A 32 14.54 -0.13 -8.40
N ILE A 33 13.71 0.88 -8.15
CA ILE A 33 12.27 0.71 -7.85
C ILE A 33 11.44 1.28 -9.00
N TYR A 34 10.87 0.38 -9.80
CA TYR A 34 10.12 0.74 -11.01
C TYR A 34 8.60 0.71 -10.80
N GLY A 35 8.11 0.07 -9.73
CA GLY A 35 6.70 0.04 -9.41
C GLY A 35 6.40 -0.50 -8.01
N SER A 36 5.11 -0.63 -7.72
CA SER A 36 4.60 -1.01 -6.38
C SER A 36 5.16 -2.32 -5.86
N ARG A 37 5.32 -3.32 -6.74
CA ARG A 37 5.87 -4.63 -6.39
C ARG A 37 7.32 -4.55 -5.90
N ASP A 38 8.15 -3.74 -6.56
CA ASP A 38 9.56 -3.57 -6.19
C ASP A 38 9.66 -2.78 -4.88
N ALA A 39 8.85 -1.72 -4.75
CA ALA A 39 8.78 -0.91 -3.54
C ALA A 39 8.39 -1.74 -2.31
N ILE A 40 7.37 -2.60 -2.44
CA ILE A 40 6.90 -3.48 -1.36
C ILE A 40 7.97 -4.52 -0.98
N ARG A 41 8.63 -5.14 -1.96
CA ARG A 41 9.71 -6.09 -1.70
C ARG A 41 10.88 -5.45 -0.96
N GLU A 42 11.29 -4.26 -1.39
CA GLU A 42 12.38 -3.54 -0.76
C GLU A 42 11.99 -3.07 0.65
N ALA A 43 10.76 -2.57 0.82
CA ALA A 43 10.22 -2.18 2.12
C ALA A 43 10.18 -3.36 3.11
N PHE A 44 9.79 -4.54 2.64
CA PHE A 44 9.76 -5.74 3.46
C PHE A 44 11.17 -6.20 3.83
N LYS A 45 12.08 -6.25 2.85
CA LYS A 45 13.49 -6.62 3.06
C LYS A 45 14.19 -5.73 4.09
N ASN A 46 13.87 -4.44 4.11
CA ASN A 46 14.43 -3.46 5.05
C ASN A 46 13.62 -3.32 6.36
N GLY A 47 12.61 -4.16 6.58
CA GLY A 47 11.80 -4.14 7.81
C GLY A 47 11.00 -2.85 8.03
N ILE A 48 10.69 -2.14 6.94
CA ILE A 48 9.79 -0.97 6.96
C ILE A 48 8.34 -1.44 7.04
N ILE A 49 8.01 -2.49 6.30
CA ILE A 49 6.74 -3.21 6.43
C ILE A 49 7.03 -4.62 6.94
N ILE A 50 6.08 -5.18 7.70
CA ILE A 50 6.21 -6.52 8.28
C ILE A 50 5.36 -7.54 7.52
N ASN A 51 4.14 -7.18 7.11
CA ASN A 51 3.22 -8.11 6.47
C ASN A 51 3.30 -8.00 4.94
N GLY A 52 4.44 -8.38 4.35
CA GLY A 52 4.68 -8.29 2.90
C GLY A 52 3.57 -8.97 2.05
N ASP A 53 3.03 -10.09 2.52
CA ASP A 53 1.95 -10.80 1.81
C ASP A 53 0.65 -10.00 1.73
N ILE A 54 0.30 -9.26 2.78
CA ILE A 54 -0.89 -8.39 2.77
C ILE A 54 -0.69 -7.26 1.76
N TRP A 55 0.50 -6.66 1.72
CA TRP A 55 0.85 -5.63 0.74
C TRP A 55 0.85 -6.16 -0.70
N MET A 56 1.35 -7.38 -0.92
CA MET A 56 1.25 -8.04 -2.23
C MET A 56 -0.21 -8.30 -2.61
N LYS A 57 -1.07 -8.66 -1.65
CA LYS A 57 -2.51 -8.81 -1.87
C LYS A 57 -3.17 -7.48 -2.26
N MET A 58 -2.75 -6.35 -1.67
CA MET A 58 -3.25 -5.02 -2.09
C MET A 58 -3.00 -4.75 -3.57
N ILE A 59 -1.83 -5.11 -4.11
CA ILE A 59 -1.54 -4.96 -5.55
C ILE A 59 -2.55 -5.76 -6.38
N LEU A 60 -2.85 -6.98 -5.97
CA LEU A 60 -3.84 -7.82 -6.65
C LEU A 60 -5.23 -7.22 -6.56
N SER A 61 -5.68 -6.81 -5.36
CA SER A 61 -6.97 -6.15 -5.18
C SER A 61 -7.10 -4.89 -6.02
N ARG A 62 -6.04 -4.07 -6.11
CA ARG A 62 -6.00 -2.86 -6.95
C ARG A 62 -6.12 -3.16 -8.45
N ASN A 63 -5.67 -4.33 -8.92
CA ASN A 63 -5.89 -4.71 -10.31
C ASN A 63 -7.35 -5.15 -10.55
N LEU A 64 -8.05 -5.61 -9.52
CA LEU A 64 -9.45 -6.03 -9.57
C LEU A 64 -10.43 -4.87 -9.41
N THR A 65 -9.99 -3.71 -8.91
CA THR A 65 -10.88 -2.55 -8.72
C THR A 65 -11.45 -2.00 -10.04
N SER A 66 -10.78 -2.24 -11.18
CA SER A 66 -11.32 -1.94 -12.51
C SER A 66 -12.52 -2.82 -12.90
N HIS A 67 -12.72 -3.94 -12.21
CA HIS A 67 -13.82 -4.89 -12.37
C HIS A 67 -14.95 -4.70 -11.34
N THR A 68 -14.98 -3.58 -10.62
CA THR A 68 -15.97 -3.25 -9.57
C THR A 68 -17.42 -3.08 -10.04
N TYR A 69 -17.68 -3.25 -11.34
CA TYR A 69 -19.05 -3.41 -11.84
C TYR A 69 -19.69 -4.74 -11.37
N ASP A 70 -18.88 -5.72 -10.95
CA ASP A 70 -19.32 -6.92 -10.23
C ASP A 70 -19.41 -6.62 -8.72
N GLU A 71 -20.63 -6.67 -8.19
CA GLU A 71 -20.94 -6.37 -6.78
C GLU A 71 -20.19 -7.30 -5.81
N SER A 72 -19.99 -8.57 -6.20
CA SER A 72 -19.29 -9.54 -5.35
C SER A 72 -17.81 -9.21 -5.19
N THR A 73 -17.17 -8.80 -6.29
CA THR A 73 -15.78 -8.31 -6.30
C THR A 73 -15.64 -7.02 -5.49
N ALA A 74 -16.59 -6.09 -5.61
CA ALA A 74 -16.58 -4.85 -4.83
C ALA A 74 -16.68 -5.13 -3.32
N ASP A 75 -17.53 -6.06 -2.91
CA ASP A 75 -17.74 -6.43 -1.51
C ASP A 75 -16.50 -7.11 -0.91
N GLU A 76 -15.89 -8.03 -1.65
CA GLU A 76 -14.63 -8.65 -1.22
C GLU A 76 -13.53 -7.59 -1.01
N ILE A 77 -13.38 -6.63 -1.94
CA ILE A 77 -12.37 -5.58 -1.81
C ILE A 77 -12.66 -4.68 -0.61
N VAL A 78 -13.91 -4.30 -0.38
CA VAL A 78 -14.32 -3.50 0.78
C VAL A 78 -13.97 -4.21 2.09
N ASP A 79 -14.30 -5.50 2.19
CA ASP A 79 -13.96 -6.30 3.38
C ASP A 79 -12.45 -6.38 3.61
N LEU A 80 -11.67 -6.51 2.54
CA LEU A 80 -10.20 -6.52 2.64
C LEU A 80 -9.64 -5.16 3.09
N ILE A 81 -10.21 -4.07 2.60
CA ILE A 81 -9.80 -2.72 2.98
C ILE A 81 -10.02 -2.49 4.46
N ILE A 82 -11.23 -2.78 4.95
CA ILE A 82 -11.64 -2.51 6.34
C ILE A 82 -10.88 -3.40 7.32
N ASN A 83 -10.76 -4.70 7.02
CA ASN A 83 -10.24 -5.68 7.98
C ASN A 83 -8.72 -5.86 7.94
N PHE A 84 -8.05 -5.48 6.83
CA PHE A 84 -6.61 -5.73 6.67
C PHE A 84 -5.83 -4.52 6.18
N TYR A 85 -6.26 -3.87 5.10
CA TYR A 85 -5.39 -2.91 4.42
C TYR A 85 -5.23 -1.60 5.18
N TYR A 86 -6.31 -1.12 5.81
CA TYR A 86 -6.28 0.09 6.61
C TYR A 86 -5.22 0.04 7.74
N ASP A 87 -5.13 -1.09 8.44
CA ASP A 87 -4.17 -1.27 9.52
C ASP A 87 -2.72 -1.27 9.03
N GLU A 88 -2.46 -1.87 7.86
CA GLU A 88 -1.12 -1.86 7.26
C GLU A 88 -0.68 -0.46 6.81
N PHE A 89 -1.59 0.37 6.27
CA PHE A 89 -1.26 1.77 5.97
C PHE A 89 -0.91 2.57 7.23
N LYS A 90 -1.65 2.40 8.33
CA LYS A 90 -1.31 3.04 9.60
C LYS A 90 0.08 2.63 10.11
N LYS A 91 0.41 1.34 10.04
CA LYS A 91 1.72 0.83 10.45
C LYS A 91 2.84 1.43 9.59
N LEU A 92 2.64 1.55 8.28
CA LEU A 92 3.60 2.20 7.39
C LEU A 92 3.83 3.67 7.80
N ILE A 93 2.77 4.44 8.03
CA ILE A 93 2.87 5.85 8.45
C ILE A 93 3.69 5.94 9.75
N GLN A 94 3.30 5.18 10.78
CA GLN A 94 3.99 5.16 12.06
C GLN A 94 5.48 4.81 11.92
N LYS A 95 5.80 3.84 11.05
CA LYS A 95 7.18 3.44 10.78
C LYS A 95 7.95 4.57 10.11
N LEU A 96 7.43 5.16 9.05
CA LEU A 96 8.10 6.26 8.32
C LEU A 96 8.30 7.48 9.21
N GLU A 97 7.32 7.84 10.03
CA GLU A 97 7.46 8.91 11.02
C GLU A 97 8.53 8.62 12.07
N SER A 98 8.63 7.36 12.52
CA SER A 98 9.69 6.95 13.45
C SER A 98 11.08 7.05 12.82
N LEU A 99 11.21 6.72 11.54
CA LEU A 99 12.46 6.81 10.81
C LEU A 99 12.87 8.28 10.60
N LYS A 100 11.92 9.14 10.24
CA LYS A 100 12.16 10.59 10.08
C LYS A 100 12.73 11.21 11.36
N ARG A 101 12.14 10.91 12.53
CA ARG A 101 12.60 11.43 13.82
C ARG A 101 14.00 10.97 14.24
N ASN A 102 14.49 9.87 13.67
CA ASN A 102 15.82 9.33 13.98
C ASN A 102 16.91 9.85 13.03
N GLU A 103 16.53 10.60 11.99
CA GLU A 103 17.44 11.23 11.02
C GLU A 103 17.71 12.72 11.36
N ASP A 104 16.89 13.32 12.23
CA ASP A 104 17.07 14.65 12.84
C ASP A 104 17.94 14.59 14.12
#